data_AF-A0A2D6MLD6-F1
#
_entry.id   AF-A0A2D6MLD6-F1
#
_cell.length_a   1.000
_cell.length_b   1.000
_cell.length_c   1.000
_cell.angle_alpha   90.00
_cell.angle_beta   90.00
_cell.angle_gamma   90.00
#
_symmetry.space_group_name_H-M   'P 1'
#
loop_
_entity.id
_entity.type
_entity.pdbx_description
1 polymer ?
#
loop_
_entity_poly.entity_id
_entity_poly.type
_entity_poly.pdbx_seq_one_letter_code
_entity_poly.pdbx_strand_id
1 'polypeptide(L)'
;MNLKPKTGIIISTIGVLLWSALFALFYTSDQDYGKYPEIEAGSVRGESVKRFQLNNNDVLMISRRASGNYEKDVLLLIKKKEIDEFTIYIVRNQEQLVFEQTISSQYNEVLFNGDFARFEIGSNNSSDVFWLIPEKNTYILSASE
;
A
#
# COMPACT_ATOMS: atom_id res chain seq x y z
N MET A 1 -45.16 3.50 -29.70
CA MET A 1 -46.16 3.57 -28.61
C MET A 1 -46.05 4.98 -28.00
N ASN A 2 -46.99 5.87 -28.29
CA ASN A 2 -46.90 7.28 -27.87
C ASN A 2 -47.34 7.42 -26.40
N LEU A 3 -46.38 7.61 -25.50
CA LEU A 3 -46.66 7.88 -24.09
C LEU A 3 -47.30 9.26 -23.98
N LYS A 4 -48.44 9.35 -23.28
CA LYS A 4 -49.08 10.64 -22.99
C LYS A 4 -48.11 11.48 -22.14
N PRO A 5 -48.05 12.82 -22.33
CA PRO A 5 -47.09 13.68 -21.65
C PRO A 5 -47.15 13.57 -20.11
N LYS A 6 -48.34 13.32 -19.54
CA LYS A 6 -48.52 13.05 -18.11
C LYS A 6 -47.81 11.77 -17.64
N THR A 7 -47.81 10.72 -18.47
CA THR A 7 -47.13 9.44 -18.18
C THR A 7 -45.61 9.61 -18.30
N GLY A 8 -45.14 10.43 -19.25
CA GLY A 8 -43.71 10.75 -19.38
C GLY A 8 -43.16 11.49 -18.15
N ILE A 9 -43.89 12.48 -17.64
CA ILE A 9 -43.50 13.23 -16.43
C ILE A 9 -43.38 12.29 -15.22
N ILE A 10 -44.36 11.40 -15.01
CA ILE A 10 -44.35 10.46 -13.88
C ILE A 10 -43.15 9.52 -13.95
N ILE A 11 -42.84 8.97 -15.13
CA ILE A 11 -41.70 8.08 -15.32
C ILE A 11 -40.38 8.82 -15.05
N SER A 12 -40.24 10.06 -15.53
CA SER A 12 -39.06 10.88 -15.28
C SER A 12 -38.88 11.20 -13.79
N THR A 13 -39.95 11.57 -13.08
CA THR A 13 -39.87 11.87 -11.64
C THR A 13 -39.48 10.63 -10.82
N ILE A 14 -40.05 9.46 -11.15
CA ILE A 14 -39.68 8.19 -10.49
C ILE A 14 -38.21 7.86 -10.78
N GLY A 15 -37.73 8.07 -12.01
CA GLY A 15 -36.34 7.86 -12.38
C GLY A 15 -35.38 8.74 -11.58
N VAL A 16 -35.68 10.03 -11.43
CA VAL A 16 -34.85 10.96 -10.65
C VAL A 16 -34.82 10.58 -9.17
N LEU A 17 -35.96 10.20 -8.59
CA LEU A 17 -36.05 9.74 -7.19
C LEU A 17 -35.26 8.45 -6.97
N LEU A 18 -35.34 7.51 -7.90
CA LEU A 18 -34.61 6.24 -7.81
C LEU A 18 -33.09 6.47 -7.89
N TRP A 19 -32.64 7.32 -8.82
CA TRP A 19 -31.22 7.67 -8.97
C TRP A 19 -30.66 8.43 -7.76
N SER A 20 -31.42 9.38 -7.22
CA SER A 20 -30.99 10.13 -6.03
C SER A 20 -30.94 9.26 -4.78
N ALA A 21 -31.86 8.30 -4.61
CA ALA A 21 -31.80 7.32 -3.52
C ALA A 21 -30.59 6.37 -3.64
N LEU A 22 -30.28 5.90 -4.86
CA LEU A 22 -29.07 5.12 -5.14
C LEU A 22 -27.80 5.92 -4.82
N PHE A 23 -27.74 7.19 -5.25
CA PHE A 23 -26.60 8.06 -4.99
C PHE A 23 -26.41 8.34 -3.49
N ALA A 24 -27.50 8.54 -2.76
CA ALA A 24 -27.46 8.70 -1.30
C ALA A 24 -26.93 7.44 -0.62
N LEU A 25 -27.36 6.24 -1.04
CA LEU A 25 -26.85 4.98 -0.49
C LEU A 25 -25.35 4.80 -0.72
N PHE A 26 -24.82 5.16 -1.91
CA PHE A 26 -23.38 5.14 -2.17
C PHE A 26 -22.61 6.17 -1.32
N TYR A 27 -23.21 7.33 -1.05
CA TYR A 27 -22.56 8.40 -0.30
C TYR A 27 -22.61 8.20 1.22
N THR A 28 -23.64 7.51 1.73
CA THR A 28 -23.81 7.24 3.16
C THR A 28 -23.39 5.83 3.57
N SER A 29 -23.11 4.93 2.63
CA SER A 29 -22.50 3.65 3.00
C SER A 29 -21.06 3.91 3.42
N ASP A 30 -20.67 3.44 4.60
CA ASP A 30 -19.27 3.38 5.06
C ASP A 30 -18.40 2.43 4.20
N GLN A 31 -18.81 2.11 2.97
CA GLN A 31 -18.00 1.35 2.04
C GLN A 31 -17.03 2.31 1.36
N ASP A 32 -15.78 2.21 1.80
CA ASP A 32 -14.56 2.77 1.21
C ASP A 32 -14.38 2.36 -0.28
N TYR A 33 -15.30 2.78 -1.16
CA TYR A 33 -15.09 2.72 -2.61
C TYR A 33 -14.15 3.86 -3.00
N GLY A 34 -12.87 3.65 -2.73
CA GLY A 34 -11.86 4.67 -2.94
C GLY A 34 -10.43 4.24 -2.64
N LYS A 35 -10.02 3.05 -3.07
CA LYS A 35 -8.63 2.64 -3.44
C LYS A 35 -8.61 1.13 -3.62
N TYR A 36 -8.68 0.65 -4.86
CA TYR A 36 -7.95 -0.50 -5.42
C TYR A 36 -8.64 -0.88 -6.75
N PRO A 37 -7.99 -0.75 -7.91
CA PRO A 37 -8.48 -1.40 -9.12
C PRO A 37 -8.35 -2.93 -8.96
N GLU A 38 -9.48 -3.63 -9.05
CA GLU A 38 -9.63 -5.09 -9.02
C GLU A 38 -9.07 -5.78 -10.29
N ILE A 39 -7.78 -5.63 -10.60
CA ILE A 39 -7.16 -6.35 -11.74
C ILE A 39 -6.04 -7.33 -11.33
N GLU A 40 -5.60 -7.38 -10.07
CA GLU A 40 -4.52 -8.30 -9.66
C GLU A 40 -4.88 -9.28 -8.52
N ALA A 41 -6.17 -9.46 -8.21
CA ALA A 41 -6.61 -10.47 -7.23
C ALA A 41 -6.79 -11.90 -7.81
N GLY A 42 -6.52 -12.08 -9.11
CA GLY A 42 -6.85 -13.27 -9.87
C GLY A 42 -5.71 -14.25 -10.13
N SER A 43 -5.04 -14.78 -9.10
CA SER A 43 -4.39 -16.11 -9.20
C SER A 43 -4.14 -16.72 -7.82
N VAL A 44 -5.22 -17.18 -7.20
CA VAL A 44 -5.18 -17.83 -5.88
C VAL A 44 -5.64 -19.27 -6.03
N ARG A 45 -4.70 -20.19 -6.32
CA ARG A 45 -4.86 -21.62 -6.00
C ARG A 45 -3.50 -22.26 -5.74
N GLY A 46 -3.29 -22.70 -4.50
CA GLY A 46 -2.26 -23.68 -4.14
C GLY A 46 -1.30 -23.22 -3.05
N GLU A 47 -1.61 -23.61 -1.82
CA GLU A 47 -0.69 -23.84 -0.69
C GLU A 47 0.26 -22.73 -0.19
N SER A 48 -0.06 -22.22 1.01
CA SER A 48 0.89 -21.77 2.05
C SER A 48 1.67 -20.45 1.88
N VAL A 49 1.10 -19.44 1.23
CA VAL A 49 1.69 -18.08 1.27
C VAL A 49 0.94 -17.24 2.31
N LYS A 50 1.59 -16.96 3.46
CA LYS A 50 1.14 -15.88 4.37
C LYS A 50 1.23 -14.57 3.60
N ARG A 51 0.11 -14.15 3.01
CA ARG A 51 -0.01 -12.83 2.38
C ARG A 51 0.37 -11.79 3.41
N PHE A 52 1.28 -10.91 3.03
CA PHE A 52 1.54 -9.70 3.78
C PHE A 52 0.22 -8.91 3.88
N GLN A 53 -0.33 -8.83 5.09
CA GLN A 53 -1.57 -8.12 5.37
C GLN A 53 -1.26 -6.97 6.34
N LEU A 54 -1.52 -5.75 5.90
CA LEU A 54 -1.45 -4.57 6.76
C LEU A 54 -2.67 -4.54 7.68
N ASN A 55 -2.46 -4.21 8.94
CA ASN A 55 -3.55 -4.02 9.89
C ASN A 55 -4.17 -2.62 9.72
N ASN A 56 -5.40 -2.43 10.17
CA ASN A 56 -6.11 -1.13 10.09
C ASN A 56 -5.41 0.02 10.86
N ASN A 57 -4.46 -0.33 11.72
CA ASN A 57 -3.66 0.60 12.50
C ASN A 57 -2.30 0.92 11.85
N ASP A 58 -1.99 0.33 10.69
CA ASP A 58 -0.76 0.56 9.96
C ASP A 58 -0.96 1.67 8.91
N VAL A 59 0.01 2.56 8.80
CA VAL A 59 0.05 3.62 7.80
C VAL A 59 1.30 3.45 6.96
N LEU A 60 1.14 3.17 5.67
CA LEU A 60 2.25 3.15 4.73
C LEU A 60 2.78 4.58 4.53
N MET A 61 4.02 4.81 4.94
CA MET A 61 4.70 6.09 4.81
C MET A 61 5.44 6.20 3.48
N ILE A 62 6.25 5.18 3.16
CA ILE A 62 7.10 5.16 1.95
C ILE A 62 7.07 3.77 1.33
N SER A 63 7.06 3.72 0.00
CA SER A 63 7.30 2.52 -0.79
C SER A 63 8.43 2.80 -1.78
N ARG A 64 9.46 1.94 -1.81
CA ARG A 64 10.59 2.06 -2.72
C ARG A 64 10.93 0.70 -3.31
N ARG A 65 10.91 0.60 -4.64
CA ARG A 65 11.38 -0.59 -5.35
C ARG A 65 12.90 -0.56 -5.48
N ALA A 66 13.54 -1.70 -5.31
CA ALA A 66 14.95 -1.88 -5.65
C ALA A 66 15.15 -1.90 -7.17
N SER A 67 16.40 -1.90 -7.63
CA SER A 67 16.73 -2.00 -9.05
C SER A 67 17.82 -3.06 -9.31
N GLY A 68 18.08 -3.32 -10.59
CA GLY A 68 19.03 -4.35 -11.02
C GLY A 68 18.59 -5.75 -10.59
N ASN A 69 19.50 -6.51 -10.00
CA ASN A 69 19.26 -7.90 -9.58
C ASN A 69 18.19 -8.06 -8.49
N TYR A 70 17.78 -6.96 -7.85
CA TYR A 70 16.77 -6.94 -6.80
C TYR A 70 15.49 -6.19 -7.22
N GLU A 71 15.24 -5.99 -8.52
CA GLU A 71 14.04 -5.28 -9.02
C GLU A 71 12.68 -5.83 -8.53
N LYS A 72 12.68 -7.09 -8.08
CA LYS A 72 11.54 -7.81 -7.52
C LYS A 72 11.28 -7.48 -6.04
N ASP A 73 12.21 -6.80 -5.39
CA ASP A 73 12.15 -6.46 -3.97
C ASP A 73 11.62 -5.03 -3.79
N VAL A 74 10.64 -4.88 -2.91
CA VAL A 74 10.00 -3.59 -2.58
C VAL A 74 10.13 -3.37 -1.08
N LEU A 75 10.75 -2.26 -0.71
CA LEU A 75 10.80 -1.79 0.67
C LEU A 75 9.56 -0.96 0.99
N LEU A 76 8.90 -1.28 2.09
CA LEU A 76 7.77 -0.57 2.66
C LEU A 76 8.15 -0.06 4.04
N LEU A 77 8.02 1.25 4.26
CA LEU A 77 8.19 1.88 5.56
C LEU A 77 6.81 2.19 6.13
N ILE A 78 6.47 1.58 7.25
CA ILE A 78 5.11 1.61 7.82
C ILE A 78 5.16 2.16 9.24
N LYS A 79 4.31 3.15 9.53
CA LYS A 79 4.07 3.67 10.87
C LYS A 79 2.90 2.94 11.52
N LYS A 80 3.07 2.44 12.74
CA LYS A 80 1.95 1.93 13.54
C LYS A 80 1.31 3.11 14.28
N LYS A 81 -0.01 3.30 14.19
CA LYS A 81 -0.70 4.47 14.78
C LYS A 81 -0.48 4.60 16.30
N GLU A 82 -0.31 3.49 16.99
CA GLU A 82 -0.21 3.44 18.46
C GLU A 82 1.23 3.58 18.97
N ILE A 83 2.23 3.42 18.10
CA ILE A 83 3.65 3.39 18.48
C ILE A 83 4.38 4.40 17.60
N ASP A 84 5.12 5.33 18.19
CA ASP A 84 5.94 6.29 17.43
C ASP A 84 7.23 5.66 16.91
N GLU A 85 7.09 4.54 16.21
CA GLU A 85 8.16 3.78 15.57
C GLU A 85 7.72 3.39 14.17
N PHE A 86 8.69 3.17 13.30
CA PHE A 86 8.44 2.63 11.97
C PHE A 86 8.87 1.19 11.88
N THR A 87 8.17 0.40 11.07
CA THR A 87 8.58 -0.93 10.69
C THR A 87 8.96 -0.92 9.21
N ILE A 88 10.16 -1.38 8.92
CA ILE A 88 10.60 -1.66 7.57
C ILE A 88 10.18 -3.07 7.23
N TYR A 89 9.52 -3.23 6.08
CA TYR A 89 9.29 -4.52 5.47
C TYR A 89 9.94 -4.53 4.10
N ILE A 90 10.57 -5.65 3.72
CA ILE A 90 10.93 -5.89 2.32
C ILE A 90 10.10 -7.06 1.82
N VAL A 91 9.38 -6.81 0.74
CA VAL A 91 8.52 -7.79 0.08
C VAL A 91 9.11 -8.13 -1.28
N ARG A 92 9.41 -9.41 -1.49
CA ARG A 92 9.91 -9.97 -2.74
C ARG A 92 8.76 -10.49 -3.58
N ASN A 93 8.80 -10.19 -4.88
CA ASN A 93 7.76 -10.55 -5.85
C ASN A 93 6.35 -10.11 -5.43
N GLN A 94 6.22 -9.09 -4.57
CA GLN A 94 4.94 -8.64 -4.01
C GLN A 94 4.18 -9.69 -3.17
N GLU A 95 4.81 -10.81 -2.84
CA GLU A 95 4.14 -11.95 -2.21
C GLU A 95 4.82 -12.39 -0.92
N GLN A 96 6.15 -12.32 -0.86
CA GLN A 96 6.94 -12.89 0.23
C GLN A 96 7.58 -11.78 1.06
N LEU A 97 7.27 -11.75 2.35
CA LEU A 97 8.03 -10.97 3.31
C LEU A 97 9.42 -11.60 3.50
N VAL A 98 10.47 -10.89 3.12
CA VAL A 98 11.86 -11.35 3.22
C VAL A 98 12.65 -10.67 4.35
N PHE A 99 12.16 -9.53 4.84
CA PHE A 99 12.79 -8.80 5.93
C PHE A 99 11.76 -7.97 6.68
N GLU A 100 11.86 -7.95 8.01
CA GLU A 100 11.05 -7.11 8.90
C GLU A 100 11.93 -6.60 10.03
N GLN A 101 11.94 -5.29 10.24
CA GLN A 101 12.60 -4.69 11.39
C GLN A 101 11.95 -3.37 11.81
N THR A 102 11.75 -3.21 13.13
CA THR A 102 11.34 -1.94 13.71
C THR A 102 12.54 -1.02 13.89
N ILE A 103 12.35 0.25 13.53
CA ILE A 103 13.33 1.33 13.61
C ILE A 103 12.68 2.57 14.23
N SER A 104 13.51 3.48 14.75
CA SER A 104 13.05 4.77 15.25
C SER A 104 12.32 5.57 14.17
N SER A 105 11.27 6.30 14.56
CA SER A 105 10.48 7.18 13.67
C SER A 105 11.28 8.33 13.06
N GLN A 106 12.49 8.61 13.58
CA GLN A 106 13.39 9.60 13.00
C GLN A 106 13.88 9.21 11.60
N TYR A 107 13.98 7.93 11.29
CA TYR A 107 14.45 7.41 10.01
C TYR A 107 13.29 7.34 9.00
N ASN A 108 13.04 8.45 8.34
CA ASN A 108 11.84 8.70 7.54
C ASN A 108 12.12 8.91 6.05
N GLU A 109 13.33 8.65 5.58
CA GLU A 109 13.68 8.71 4.16
C GLU A 109 14.20 7.36 3.66
N VAL A 110 13.85 6.99 2.42
CA VAL A 110 14.34 5.76 1.80
C VAL A 110 14.73 6.01 0.35
N LEU A 111 15.98 5.66 0.04
CA LEU A 111 16.56 5.67 -1.30
C LEU A 111 17.10 4.28 -1.64
N PHE A 112 17.15 3.96 -2.93
CA PHE A 112 17.87 2.78 -3.41
C PHE A 112 19.15 3.24 -4.10
N ASN A 113 20.28 2.77 -3.60
CA ASN A 113 21.57 3.04 -4.21
C ASN A 113 21.89 1.92 -5.20
N GLY A 114 21.77 2.23 -6.50
CA GLY A 114 21.97 1.27 -7.59
C GLY A 114 23.40 0.74 -7.71
N ASP A 115 24.40 1.56 -7.37
CA ASP A 115 25.81 1.20 -7.51
C ASP A 115 26.22 0.13 -6.49
N PHE A 116 25.65 0.19 -5.30
CA PHE A 116 25.90 -0.76 -4.21
C PHE A 116 24.76 -1.78 -4.01
N ALA A 117 23.70 -1.71 -4.82
CA ALA A 117 22.51 -2.55 -4.75
C ALA A 117 21.91 -2.66 -3.32
N ARG A 118 21.76 -1.54 -2.62
CA ARG A 118 21.29 -1.49 -1.23
C ARG A 118 20.28 -0.38 -1.01
N PHE A 119 19.40 -0.55 -0.02
CA PHE A 119 18.58 0.57 0.43
C PHE A 119 19.33 1.41 1.44
N GLU A 120 19.15 2.72 1.33
CA GLU A 120 19.65 3.72 2.25
C GLU A 120 18.44 4.30 2.99
N ILE A 121 18.48 4.23 4.32
CA ILE A 121 17.42 4.73 5.18
C ILE A 121 18.00 5.87 6.02
N GLY A 122 17.53 7.08 5.75
CA GLY A 122 18.00 8.30 6.38
C GLY A 122 16.95 8.96 7.25
N SER A 123 17.38 9.99 7.97
CA SER A 123 16.55 10.93 8.72
C SER A 123 16.75 12.31 8.09
N ASN A 124 15.69 13.04 7.73
CA ASN A 124 15.90 14.42 7.25
C ASN A 124 16.20 15.43 8.37
N ASN A 125 16.30 14.98 9.64
CA ASN A 125 16.73 15.80 10.77
C ASN A 125 18.17 15.51 11.25
N SER A 126 18.86 14.52 10.67
CA SER A 126 20.23 14.13 11.05
C SER A 126 21.01 13.59 9.85
N SER A 127 22.33 13.54 9.94
CA SER A 127 23.16 12.84 8.94
C SER A 127 23.19 11.31 9.12
N ASP A 128 22.50 10.80 10.15
CA ASP A 128 22.47 9.38 10.48
C ASP A 128 21.74 8.58 9.41
N VAL A 129 22.40 7.54 8.93
CA VAL A 129 21.90 6.67 7.86
C VAL A 129 22.16 5.21 8.22
N PHE A 130 21.20 4.36 7.88
CA PHE A 130 21.38 2.91 7.87
C PHE A 130 21.30 2.36 6.46
N TRP A 131 21.98 1.24 6.25
CA TRP A 131 21.97 0.53 4.98
C TRP A 131 21.30 -0.81 5.16
N LEU A 132 20.37 -1.14 4.25
CA LEU A 132 19.86 -2.50 4.11
C LEU A 132 20.58 -3.18 2.96
N ILE A 133 21.48 -4.07 3.33
CA ILE A 133 22.34 -4.81 2.41
C ILE A 133 21.66 -6.15 2.11
N PRO A 134 21.41 -6.48 0.83
CA PRO A 134 20.81 -7.76 0.48
C PRO A 134 21.77 -8.91 0.76
N GLU A 135 21.22 -9.99 1.31
CA GLU A 135 21.85 -11.30 1.43
C GLU A 135 21.06 -12.37 0.68
N LYS A 136 21.57 -13.61 0.66
CA LYS A 136 21.05 -14.72 -0.15
C LYS A 136 19.52 -14.86 -0.12
N ASN A 137 18.87 -14.60 1.02
CA ASN A 137 17.40 -14.66 1.18
C ASN A 137 16.82 -13.62 2.15
N THR A 138 17.58 -12.60 2.54
CA THR A 138 17.17 -11.61 3.55
C THR A 138 17.90 -10.29 3.31
N TYR A 139 17.74 -9.35 4.22
CA TYR A 139 18.56 -8.15 4.31
C TYR A 139 19.22 -8.07 5.69
N ILE A 140 20.34 -7.37 5.77
CA ILE A 140 20.97 -6.99 7.02
C ILE A 140 20.93 -5.47 7.15
N LEU A 141 20.53 -4.99 8.32
CA LEU A 141 20.66 -3.60 8.71
C LEU A 141 22.08 -3.33 9.22
N SER A 142 22.82 -2.47 8.53
CA SER A 142 24.14 -2.00 8.93
C SER A 142 24.07 -0.50 9.21
N ALA A 143 24.72 -0.05 10.28
CA ALA A 143 24.94 1.38 10.50
C ALA A 143 25.96 1.91 9.49
N SER A 144 25.80 3.16 9.04
CA SER A 144 26.90 3.86 8.38
C SER A 144 27.99 4.14 9.42
N GLU A 145 29.21 3.66 9.18
CA GLU A 145 30.40 4.02 9.98
C GLU A 145 30.73 5.52 9.88
#